data_AF-A0A0K8Q9A1-F1
#
_entry.id   AF-A0A0K8Q9A1-F1
#
_cell.length_a   1.000
_cell.length_b   1.000
_cell.length_c   1.000
_cell.angle_alpha   90.00
_cell.angle_beta   90.00
_cell.angle_gamma   90.00
#
_symmetry.space_group_name_H-M   'P 1'
#
loop_
_entity.id
_entity.type
_entity.pdbx_description
1 polymer ?
#
loop_
_entity_poly.entity_id
_entity_poly.type
_entity_poly.pdbx_seq_one_letter_code
_entity_poly.pdbx_strand_id
1 'polypeptide(L)'
;MLGRRLASTVRVDLIPTYKSHRVAESVAGAPDVEIVPEALEAQIPMIRRVLGLAGIAIVGAHEHEADDVVGTYASHAGIPVDVVTGDRDLFQVVNDARQVRVIYTARGMRNLEIMTDAAVVGKYRVLPGQYADYATLRGDTSDG
;
A
#
# COMPACT_ATOMS: atom_id res chain seq x y z
N MET A 1 -8.64 17.69 -5.18
CA MET A 1 -8.02 17.51 -6.51
C MET A 1 -6.80 16.58 -6.37
N LEU A 2 -7.01 15.33 -5.94
CA LEU A 2 -5.94 14.42 -5.49
C LEU A 2 -6.02 13.01 -6.12
N GLY A 3 -6.80 12.82 -7.19
CA GLY A 3 -7.04 11.50 -7.80
C GLY A 3 -6.05 11.10 -8.91
N ARG A 4 -4.95 11.82 -9.08
CA ARG A 4 -4.06 11.71 -10.26
C ARG A 4 -2.57 11.80 -9.88
N ARG A 5 -2.13 11.06 -8.86
CA ARG A 5 -0.77 11.21 -8.33
C ARG A 5 -0.17 9.84 -8.03
N LEU A 6 0.49 9.27 -9.04
CA LEU A 6 1.38 8.13 -8.96
C LEU A 6 2.79 8.61 -8.65
N ALA A 7 3.43 7.83 -7.81
CA ALA A 7 4.83 7.89 -7.48
C ALA A 7 5.26 9.06 -6.57
N SER A 8 5.85 8.62 -5.46
CA SER A 8 6.92 9.38 -4.82
C SER A 8 8.02 9.64 -5.85
N THR A 9 8.34 10.91 -6.09
CA THR A 9 9.41 11.33 -7.02
C THR A 9 10.72 10.60 -6.72
N VAL A 10 10.97 10.32 -5.43
CA VAL A 10 12.17 9.60 -4.95
C VAL A 10 12.26 8.17 -5.49
N ARG A 11 11.15 7.41 -5.56
CA ARG A 11 11.18 6.00 -6.01
C ARG A 11 11.52 5.91 -7.50
N VAL A 12 10.92 6.77 -8.32
CA VAL A 12 11.17 6.83 -9.77
C VAL A 12 12.58 7.32 -10.08
N ASP A 13 13.11 8.26 -9.29
CA ASP A 13 14.49 8.71 -9.43
C ASP A 13 15.51 7.57 -9.19
N LEU A 14 15.21 6.64 -8.28
CA LEU A 14 16.05 5.48 -7.98
C LEU A 14 15.85 4.32 -8.96
N ILE A 15 14.61 4.05 -9.34
CA ILE A 15 14.23 2.95 -10.24
C ILE A 15 13.29 3.52 -11.30
N PRO A 16 13.80 3.96 -12.47
CA PRO A 16 12.99 4.64 -13.50
C PRO A 16 11.83 3.81 -14.06
N THR A 17 11.87 2.47 -13.93
CA THR A 17 10.79 1.59 -14.37
C THR A 17 9.64 1.49 -13.37
N TYR A 18 9.83 1.97 -12.13
CA TYR A 18 8.87 1.85 -11.04
C TYR A 18 7.52 2.47 -11.42
N LYS A 19 6.48 1.63 -11.44
CA LYS A 19 5.09 1.91 -11.82
C LYS A 19 4.89 2.56 -13.19
N SER A 20 5.91 2.58 -14.04
CA SER A 20 5.88 3.23 -15.36
C SER A 20 4.73 2.74 -16.25
N HIS A 21 4.38 1.46 -16.17
CA HIS A 21 3.27 0.86 -16.92
C HIS A 21 1.87 1.28 -16.43
N ARG A 22 1.77 1.98 -15.30
CA ARG A 22 0.52 2.51 -14.73
C ARG A 22 0.37 4.02 -14.95
N VAL A 23 1.38 4.68 -15.52
CA VAL A 23 1.38 6.12 -15.78
C VAL A 23 0.61 6.43 -17.07
N ALA A 24 -0.40 7.30 -16.96
CA ALA A 24 -1.14 7.87 -18.08
C ALA A 24 -0.45 9.12 -18.64
N GLU A 25 0.12 9.95 -17.77
CA GLU A 25 0.80 11.20 -18.12
C GLU A 25 1.88 11.50 -17.09
N SER A 26 3.12 11.76 -17.52
CA SER A 26 4.19 12.19 -16.63
C SER A 26 4.17 13.70 -16.43
N VAL A 27 4.32 14.16 -15.18
CA VAL A 27 4.22 15.58 -14.84
C VAL A 27 5.54 16.10 -14.28
N ALA A 28 6.15 17.09 -14.95
CA ALA A 28 7.40 17.66 -14.46
C ALA A 28 7.20 18.42 -13.14
N GLY A 29 7.90 17.98 -12.08
CA GLY A 29 7.87 18.63 -10.76
C GLY A 29 6.59 18.38 -9.95
N ALA A 30 5.78 17.39 -10.33
CA ALA A 30 4.64 16.92 -9.56
C ALA A 30 4.49 15.39 -9.72
N PRO A 31 3.68 14.71 -8.89
CA PRO A 31 3.44 13.28 -9.09
C PRO A 31 2.73 13.00 -10.43
N ASP A 32 3.04 11.86 -11.02
CA ASP A 32 2.53 11.42 -12.32
C ASP A 32 1.02 11.11 -12.28
N VAL A 33 0.34 11.15 -13.41
CA VAL A 33 -1.08 10.81 -13.49
C VAL A 33 -1.24 9.31 -13.71
N GLU A 34 -2.06 8.66 -12.89
CA GLU A 34 -2.37 7.22 -13.03
C GLU A 34 -3.44 6.93 -14.08
N ILE A 35 -3.30 5.78 -14.74
CA ILE A 35 -4.38 5.15 -15.49
C ILE A 35 -5.43 4.65 -14.49
N VAL A 36 -6.44 5.47 -14.25
CA VAL A 36 -7.61 5.13 -13.43
C VAL A 36 -8.85 5.16 -14.33
N PRO A 37 -9.72 4.13 -14.31
CA PRO A 37 -11.00 4.20 -15.01
C PRO A 37 -11.79 5.44 -14.56
N GLU A 38 -12.31 6.23 -15.50
CA GLU A 38 -13.02 7.50 -15.22
C GLU A 38 -14.16 7.31 -14.20
N ALA A 39 -14.91 6.21 -14.32
CA ALA A 39 -15.98 5.85 -13.39
C ALA A 39 -15.48 5.65 -11.95
N LEU A 40 -14.24 5.22 -11.75
CA LEU A 40 -13.62 5.11 -10.42
C LEU A 40 -13.11 6.47 -9.93
N GLU A 41 -12.52 7.29 -10.80
CA GLU A 41 -12.05 8.64 -10.44
C GLU A 41 -13.21 9.50 -9.90
N ALA A 42 -14.38 9.43 -10.54
CA ALA A 42 -15.59 10.11 -10.09
C ALA A 42 -16.08 9.68 -8.70
N GLN A 43 -15.74 8.46 -8.25
CA GLN A 43 -16.16 7.92 -6.95
C GLN A 43 -15.27 8.37 -5.78
N ILE A 44 -13.99 8.68 -6.03
CA ILE A 44 -13.03 9.03 -4.96
C ILE A 44 -13.52 10.22 -4.10
N PRO A 45 -13.99 11.35 -4.67
CA PRO A 45 -14.49 12.46 -3.86
C PRO A 45 -15.69 12.08 -2.98
N MET A 46 -16.57 11.19 -3.48
CA MET A 46 -17.72 10.71 -2.73
C MET A 46 -17.29 9.85 -1.55
N ILE A 47 -16.35 8.92 -1.76
CA ILE A 47 -15.78 8.09 -0.68
C ILE A 47 -15.21 8.97 0.42
N ARG A 48 -14.37 9.96 0.07
CA ARG A 48 -13.77 10.88 1.05
C ARG A 48 -14.81 11.67 1.82
N ARG A 49 -15.87 12.13 1.14
CA ARG A 49 -16.99 12.85 1.78
C ARG A 49 -17.72 11.96 2.78
N VAL A 50 -18.05 10.72 2.40
CA VAL A 50 -18.75 9.78 3.28
C VAL A 50 -17.90 9.42 4.49
N LEU A 51 -16.62 9.12 4.30
CA LEU A 51 -15.68 8.86 5.39
C LEU A 51 -15.57 10.05 6.35
N GLY A 52 -15.47 11.28 5.81
CA GLY A 52 -15.45 12.50 6.61
C GLY A 52 -16.73 12.70 7.44
N LEU A 53 -17.90 12.45 6.84
CA LEU A 53 -19.19 12.50 7.55
C LEU A 53 -19.32 11.43 8.64
N ALA A 54 -18.72 10.26 8.42
CA ALA A 54 -18.66 9.18 9.40
C ALA A 54 -17.64 9.40 10.52
N GLY A 55 -16.85 10.50 10.47
CA GLY A 55 -15.78 10.76 11.43
C GLY A 55 -14.58 9.83 11.29
N ILE A 56 -14.43 9.15 10.15
CA ILE A 56 -13.31 8.26 9.86
C ILE A 56 -12.13 9.11 9.41
N ALA A 57 -11.00 8.99 10.12
CA ALA A 57 -9.79 9.71 9.79
C ALA A 57 -9.24 9.27 8.42
N ILE A 58 -8.86 10.25 7.60
CA ILE A 58 -8.15 10.02 6.34
C ILE A 58 -6.81 10.73 6.47
N VAL A 59 -5.73 9.94 6.46
CA VAL A 59 -4.37 10.45 6.59
C VAL A 59 -3.62 10.21 5.28
N GLY A 60 -2.77 11.18 4.92
CA GLY A 60 -1.80 11.06 3.84
C GLY A 60 -0.59 11.90 4.17
N ALA A 61 0.55 11.56 3.57
CA ALA A 61 1.78 12.33 3.68
C ALA A 61 2.17 12.80 2.27
N HIS A 62 2.56 14.07 2.14
CA HIS A 62 2.99 14.63 0.85
C HIS A 62 4.21 13.84 0.33
N GLU A 63 4.25 13.54 -0.97
CA GLU A 63 5.34 12.76 -1.63
C GLU A 63 5.55 11.32 -1.14
N HIS A 64 4.67 10.81 -0.28
CA HIS A 64 4.71 9.44 0.22
C HIS A 64 3.49 8.67 -0.24
N GLU A 65 3.64 7.37 -0.40
CA GLU A 65 2.57 6.48 -0.79
C GLU A 65 1.79 5.98 0.43
N ALA A 66 0.65 5.31 0.19
CA ALA A 66 -0.20 4.84 1.27
C ALA A 66 0.47 3.75 2.11
N ASP A 67 1.33 2.93 1.50
CA ASP A 67 2.16 1.93 2.14
C ASP A 67 3.16 2.56 3.14
N ASP A 68 3.77 3.70 2.80
CA ASP A 68 4.65 4.46 3.70
C ASP A 68 3.89 4.95 4.94
N VAL A 69 2.70 5.51 4.73
CA VAL A 69 1.83 5.99 5.80
C VAL A 69 1.43 4.81 6.70
N VAL A 70 0.96 3.71 6.11
CA VAL A 70 0.55 2.51 6.85
C VAL A 70 1.73 1.91 7.62
N GLY A 71 2.90 1.76 6.99
CA GLY A 71 4.11 1.27 7.63
C GLY A 71 4.57 2.16 8.79
N THR A 72 4.47 3.48 8.63
CA THR A 72 4.78 4.44 9.70
C THR A 72 3.84 4.27 10.89
N TYR A 73 2.53 4.21 10.68
CA TYR A 73 1.57 4.01 11.79
C TYR A 73 1.73 2.64 12.44
N ALA A 74 1.83 1.56 11.65
CA ALA A 74 2.00 0.20 12.17
C ALA A 74 3.29 0.06 13.00
N SER A 75 4.37 0.70 12.57
CA SER A 75 5.66 0.66 13.26
C SER A 75 5.73 1.56 14.51
N HIS A 76 4.78 2.46 14.75
CA HIS A 76 4.75 3.32 15.94
C HIS A 76 3.55 3.06 16.86
N ALA A 77 2.61 2.22 16.45
CA ALA A 77 1.45 1.89 17.27
C ALA A 77 1.88 1.21 18.59
N GLY A 78 1.30 1.71 19.69
CA GLY A 78 1.37 1.11 21.03
C GLY A 78 0.18 0.20 21.35
N ILE A 79 -0.63 -0.13 20.34
CA ILE A 79 -1.82 -0.98 20.43
C ILE A 79 -1.79 -2.03 19.31
N PRO A 80 -2.56 -3.12 19.40
CA PRO A 80 -2.72 -4.06 18.29
C PRO A 80 -3.22 -3.35 17.02
N VAL A 81 -2.72 -3.77 15.86
CA VAL A 81 -3.01 -3.13 14.57
C VAL A 81 -3.45 -4.17 13.53
N ASP A 82 -4.55 -3.87 12.87
CA ASP A 82 -5.04 -4.60 11.69
C ASP A 82 -4.82 -3.74 10.44
N VAL A 83 -3.86 -4.14 9.61
CA VAL A 83 -3.62 -3.50 8.31
C VAL A 83 -4.48 -4.20 7.25
N VAL A 84 -5.49 -3.52 6.73
CA VAL A 84 -6.42 -4.08 5.73
C VAL A 84 -5.99 -3.66 4.34
N THR A 85 -5.52 -4.61 3.52
CA THR A 85 -4.97 -4.31 2.19
C THR A 85 -5.05 -5.49 1.23
N GLY A 86 -5.03 -5.23 -0.08
CA GLY A 86 -4.83 -6.23 -1.12
C GLY A 86 -3.36 -6.34 -1.57
N ASP A 87 -2.50 -5.49 -1.02
CA ASP A 87 -1.09 -5.40 -1.37
C ASP A 87 -0.25 -6.36 -0.53
N ARG A 88 0.63 -7.11 -1.20
CA ARG A 88 1.52 -8.07 -0.54
C ARG A 88 2.75 -7.38 0.06
N ASP A 89 3.10 -6.19 -0.40
CA ASP A 89 4.28 -5.48 0.11
C ASP A 89 4.15 -5.16 1.58
N LEU A 90 2.92 -4.94 2.05
CA LEU A 90 2.64 -4.71 3.46
C LEU A 90 2.76 -5.96 4.33
N PHE A 91 3.05 -7.15 3.79
CA PHE A 91 3.44 -8.29 4.63
C PHE A 91 4.71 -8.01 5.43
N GLN A 92 5.54 -7.07 4.98
CA GLN A 92 6.73 -6.63 5.71
C GLN A 92 6.42 -5.98 7.08
N VAL A 93 5.21 -5.46 7.28
CA VAL A 93 4.83 -4.79 8.54
C VAL A 93 4.32 -5.75 9.62
N VAL A 94 4.12 -7.02 9.27
CA VAL A 94 3.62 -8.04 10.21
C VAL A 94 4.62 -8.23 11.35
N ASN A 95 4.12 -8.23 12.58
CA ASN A 95 4.92 -8.37 13.79
C ASN A 95 4.04 -8.89 14.94
N ASP A 96 4.10 -10.20 15.20
CA ASP A 96 3.26 -10.83 16.23
C ASP A 96 3.60 -10.34 17.65
N ALA A 97 4.87 -10.02 17.93
CA ALA A 97 5.29 -9.50 19.23
C ALA A 97 4.65 -8.14 19.56
N ARG A 98 4.33 -7.36 18.53
CA ARG A 98 3.60 -6.08 18.64
C ARG A 98 2.12 -6.18 18.31
N GLN A 99 1.64 -7.39 18.01
CA GLN A 99 0.26 -7.65 17.60
C GLN A 99 -0.16 -6.84 16.35
N VAL A 100 0.77 -6.69 15.39
CA VAL A 100 0.52 -6.10 14.08
C VAL A 100 0.32 -7.22 13.08
N ARG A 101 -0.86 -7.29 12.46
CA ARG A 101 -1.20 -8.30 11.44
C ARG A 101 -1.79 -7.64 10.20
N VAL A 102 -1.66 -8.32 9.07
CA VAL A 102 -2.27 -7.88 7.80
C VAL A 102 -3.52 -8.70 7.52
N ILE A 103 -4.66 -8.03 7.30
CA ILE A 103 -5.89 -8.62 6.78
C ILE A 103 -5.85 -8.47 5.26
N TYR A 104 -5.44 -9.55 4.60
CA TYR A 104 -5.22 -9.61 3.16
C TYR A 104 -6.52 -9.84 2.40
N THR A 105 -6.84 -8.93 1.48
CA THR A 105 -8.14 -8.83 0.79
C THR A 105 -8.13 -9.28 -0.67
N ALA A 106 -6.97 -9.69 -1.24
CA ALA A 106 -6.85 -9.95 -2.68
C ALA A 106 -7.70 -11.14 -3.19
N ARG A 107 -8.21 -12.00 -2.31
CA ARG A 107 -9.15 -13.08 -2.66
C ARG A 107 -10.64 -12.68 -2.52
N GLY A 108 -10.89 -11.38 -2.42
CA GLY A 108 -12.21 -10.78 -2.25
C GLY A 108 -12.63 -10.66 -0.78
N MET A 109 -13.55 -9.73 -0.51
CA MET A 109 -13.99 -9.37 0.85
C MET A 109 -14.64 -10.52 1.65
N ARG A 110 -15.01 -11.63 1.00
CA ARG A 110 -15.53 -12.83 1.65
C ARG A 110 -14.45 -13.82 2.09
N ASN A 111 -13.25 -13.72 1.51
CA ASN A 111 -12.15 -14.66 1.73
C ASN A 111 -10.93 -13.92 2.29
N LEU A 112 -11.15 -13.20 3.39
CA LEU A 112 -10.09 -12.47 4.07
C LEU A 112 -9.10 -13.45 4.67
N GLU A 113 -7.82 -13.17 4.49
CA GLU A 113 -6.76 -13.97 5.06
C GLU A 113 -5.96 -13.16 6.06
N ILE A 114 -5.74 -13.72 7.25
CA ILE A 114 -4.96 -13.08 8.30
C ILE A 114 -3.50 -13.52 8.14
N MET A 115 -2.64 -12.55 7.88
CA MET A 115 -1.21 -12.72 7.75
C MET A 115 -0.53 -12.34 9.06
N THR A 116 -0.07 -13.36 9.78
CA THR A 116 0.81 -13.31 10.97
C THR A 116 2.23 -13.74 10.60
N ASP A 117 3.18 -13.65 11.54
CA ASP A 117 4.55 -14.13 11.33
C ASP A 117 4.55 -15.57 10.78
N ALA A 118 3.79 -16.45 11.44
CA ALA A 118 3.67 -17.86 11.04
C ALA A 118 3.06 -18.03 9.64
N ALA A 119 2.07 -17.21 9.26
CA ALA A 119 1.44 -17.29 7.94
C ALA A 119 2.40 -16.82 6.83
N VAL A 120 3.18 -15.76 7.08
CA VAL A 120 4.19 -15.26 6.14
C VAL A 120 5.29 -16.32 5.96
N VAL A 121 5.85 -16.84 7.05
CA VAL A 121 6.87 -17.90 7.01
C VAL A 121 6.35 -19.15 6.32
N GLY A 122 5.13 -19.59 6.63
CA GLY A 122 4.54 -20.79 6.03
C GLY A 122 4.43 -20.72 4.51
N LYS A 123 4.08 -19.56 3.97
CA LYS A 123 3.88 -19.35 2.53
C LYS A 123 5.15 -18.98 1.77
N TYR A 124 5.91 -18.04 2.32
CA TYR A 124 7.01 -17.38 1.62
C TYR A 124 8.38 -17.85 2.08
N ARG A 125 8.44 -18.63 3.17
CA ARG A 125 9.69 -19.19 3.72
C ARG A 125 10.70 -18.14 4.15
N VAL A 126 10.23 -16.92 4.42
CA VAL A 126 11.00 -15.79 4.94
C VAL A 126 10.26 -15.17 6.12
N LEU A 127 10.98 -14.50 7.00
CA LEU A 127 10.38 -13.70 8.06
C LEU A 127 9.70 -12.45 7.47
N PRO A 128 8.67 -11.87 8.12
CA PRO A 128 8.10 -10.59 7.69
C PRO A 128 9.14 -9.49 7.46
N GLY A 129 10.08 -9.32 8.39
CA GLY A 129 11.17 -8.33 8.25
C GLY A 129 12.13 -8.61 7.09
N GLN A 130 12.10 -9.79 6.49
CA GLN A 130 12.87 -10.17 5.30
C GLN A 130 12.01 -10.16 4.01
N TYR A 131 10.71 -9.88 4.13
CA TYR A 131 9.80 -9.98 3.00
C TYR A 131 10.11 -8.95 1.92
N ALA A 132 10.49 -7.72 2.30
CA ALA A 132 10.90 -6.68 1.36
C ALA A 132 12.16 -7.10 0.56
N ASP A 133 13.17 -7.67 1.24
CA ASP A 133 14.37 -8.21 0.57
C ASP A 133 14.00 -9.34 -0.39
N TYR A 134 13.13 -10.26 0.05
CA TYR A 134 12.63 -11.35 -0.77
C TYR A 134 11.89 -10.84 -2.01
N ALA A 135 11.00 -9.84 -1.85
CA ALA A 135 10.27 -9.22 -2.95
C ALA A 135 11.23 -8.57 -3.95
N THR A 136 12.23 -7.84 -3.43
CA THR A 136 13.28 -7.20 -4.24
C THR A 136 14.06 -8.22 -5.08
N LEU A 137 14.47 -9.35 -4.48
CA LEU A 137 15.21 -10.41 -5.18
C LEU A 137 14.36 -11.17 -6.20
N ARG A 138 13.07 -11.36 -5.92
CA ARG A 138 12.13 -12.06 -6.81
C ARG A 138 11.66 -11.19 -7.97
N GLY A 139 11.70 -9.87 -7.79
CA GLY A 139 11.02 -8.88 -8.62
C GLY A 139 9.52 -8.80 -8.33
N ASP A 140 8.95 -7.62 -8.58
CA ASP A 140 7.50 -7.39 -8.52
C ASP A 140 6.97 -6.79 -9.83
N THR A 141 6.41 -7.66 -10.66
CA THR A 141 5.81 -7.27 -11.95
C THR A 141 4.65 -6.28 -11.84
N SER A 142 3.97 -6.20 -10.69
CA SER A 142 2.89 -5.23 -10.46
C SER A 142 3.41 -3.81 -10.30
N ASP A 143 4.67 -3.68 -9.88
CA ASP A 143 5.34 -2.40 -9.66
C ASP A 143 6.43 -2.11 -10.69
N GLY A 144 6.75 -3.05 -11.59
CA GLY A 144 7.65 -2.83 -12.74
C GLY A 144 9.12 -3.02 -12.41
#